data_AF-A0A6G3XN56-F1
#
_entry.id   AF-A0A6G3XN56-F1
#
_cell.length_a   1.000
_cell.length_b   1.000
_cell.length_c   1.000
_cell.angle_alpha   90.00
_cell.angle_beta   90.00
_cell.angle_gamma   90.00
#
_symmetry.space_group_name_H-M   'P 1'
#
loop_
_entity.id
_entity.type
_entity.pdbx_description
1 polymer ?
#
loop_
_entity_poly.entity_id
_entity_poly.type
_entity_poly.pdbx_seq_one_letter_code
_entity_poly.pdbx_strand_id
1 'polypeptide(L)'
;CDKITPGMLMAAMRLNIPTVFVSGGPMEAGKATLVDGTVRKLDLVNAISDAVDESVSDEDILRIEENACPTCGSCSGMFTANS
;
A
#
# COMPACT_ATOMS: atom_id res chain seq x y z
N CYS A 1 -3.97 -7.23 -2.78
CA CYS A 1 -2.90 -7.27 -3.80
C CYS A 1 -3.52 -7.22 -5.18
N ASP A 2 -2.96 -6.40 -6.07
CA ASP A 2 -3.56 -5.92 -7.33
C ASP A 2 -4.25 -6.98 -8.18
N LYS A 3 -3.57 -8.08 -8.49
CA LYS A 3 -4.01 -8.99 -9.55
C LYS A 3 -4.95 -10.10 -9.07
N ILE A 4 -5.25 -10.14 -7.77
CA ILE A 4 -6.17 -11.13 -7.19
C ILE A 4 -7.61 -10.84 -7.64
N THR A 5 -8.06 -9.58 -7.52
CA THR A 5 -9.42 -9.17 -7.87
C THR A 5 -9.81 -9.49 -9.32
N PRO A 6 -9.07 -9.04 -10.36
CA PRO A 6 -9.41 -9.38 -11.73
C PRO A 6 -9.26 -10.88 -12.03
N GLY A 7 -8.28 -11.56 -11.42
CA GLY A 7 -8.10 -13.01 -11.57
C GLY A 7 -9.31 -13.81 -11.09
N MET A 8 -9.81 -13.48 -9.90
CA MET A 8 -10.98 -14.13 -9.31
C MET A 8 -12.28 -13.78 -10.05
N LEU A 9 -12.43 -12.53 -10.50
CA LEU A 9 -13.58 -12.12 -11.31
C LEU A 9 -13.62 -12.83 -12.66
N MET A 10 -12.48 -12.99 -13.33
CA MET A 10 -12.39 -13.78 -14.57
C MET A 10 -12.81 -15.24 -14.34
N ALA A 11 -12.39 -15.85 -13.23
CA ALA A 11 -12.78 -17.22 -12.90
C ALA A 11 -14.29 -17.34 -12.63
N ALA A 12 -14.86 -16.43 -11.85
CA ALA A 12 -16.29 -16.39 -11.55
C ALA A 12 -17.14 -16.29 -12.83
N MET A 13 -16.76 -15.39 -13.74
CA MET A 13 -17.44 -15.24 -15.02
C MET A 13 -17.27 -16.46 -15.94
N ARG A 14 -16.10 -17.11 -15.92
CA ARG A 14 -15.85 -18.32 -16.72
C ARG A 14 -16.66 -19.53 -16.24
N LEU A 15 -16.81 -19.70 -14.93
CA LEU A 15 -17.55 -20.83 -14.35
C LEU A 15 -19.07 -20.59 -14.38
N ASN A 16 -19.51 -19.33 -14.33
CA ASN A 16 -20.92 -18.94 -14.38
C ASN A 16 -21.79 -19.65 -13.33
N ILE A 17 -21.25 -19.79 -12.11
CA ILE A 17 -21.94 -20.33 -10.93
C ILE A 17 -22.11 -19.24 -9.87
N PRO A 18 -23.09 -19.34 -8.96
CA PRO A 18 -23.27 -18.37 -7.88
C PRO A 18 -21.97 -18.15 -7.10
N THR A 19 -21.47 -16.92 -7.11
CA THR A 19 -20.17 -16.54 -6.52
C THR A 19 -20.31 -15.23 -5.76
N VAL A 20 -19.64 -15.13 -4.61
CA VAL A 20 -19.52 -13.89 -3.83
C VAL A 20 -18.04 -13.53 -3.74
N PHE A 21 -17.72 -12.27 -4.02
CA PHE A 21 -16.36 -11.75 -3.89
C PHE A 21 -16.24 -10.93 -2.60
N VAL A 22 -15.27 -11.28 -1.76
CA VAL A 22 -14.95 -10.55 -0.52
C VAL A 22 -13.52 -10.04 -0.66
N SER A 23 -13.35 -8.72 -0.76
CA SER A 23 -12.02 -8.13 -0.76
C SER A 23 -11.41 -8.19 0.64
N GLY A 24 -10.08 -8.30 0.71
CA GLY A 24 -9.35 -8.31 1.99
C GLY A 24 -9.28 -6.93 2.67
N GLY A 25 -9.57 -5.85 1.93
CA GLY A 25 -9.51 -4.47 2.42
C GLY A 25 -8.12 -3.82 2.31
N PRO A 26 -8.07 -2.47 2.31
CA PRO A 26 -6.83 -1.71 2.32
C PRO A 26 -6.16 -1.75 3.71
N MET A 27 -4.85 -1.57 3.71
CA MET A 27 -4.09 -1.26 4.92
C MET A 27 -4.34 0.20 5.35
N GLU A 28 -4.12 0.50 6.63
CA GLU A 28 -4.15 1.87 7.13
C GLU A 28 -3.00 2.69 6.56
N ALA A 29 -3.18 4.02 6.48
CA ALA A 29 -2.10 4.92 6.06
C ALA A 29 -0.96 4.96 7.09
N GLY A 30 0.27 4.88 6.60
CA GLY A 30 1.48 4.97 7.41
C GLY A 30 1.72 6.37 7.97
N LYS A 31 2.49 6.45 9.05
CA LYS A 31 2.95 7.72 9.64
C LYS A 31 4.35 7.53 10.22
N ALA A 32 5.28 8.40 9.85
CA ALA A 32 6.63 8.43 10.43
C ALA A 32 6.92 9.79 11.07
N THR A 33 7.72 9.77 12.14
CA THR A 33 8.32 10.98 12.72
C THR A 33 9.78 11.03 12.29
N LEU A 34 10.13 12.00 11.47
CA LEU A 34 11.47 12.21 10.95
C LEU A 34 12.45 12.65 12.04
N VAL A 35 13.74 12.67 11.74
CA VAL A 35 14.82 13.05 12.68
C VAL A 35 14.63 14.48 13.20
N ASP A 36 14.10 15.38 12.37
CA ASP A 36 13.79 16.77 12.70
C ASP A 36 12.50 16.95 13.55
N GLY A 37 11.78 15.86 13.84
CA GLY A 37 10.52 15.87 14.56
C GLY A 37 9.28 16.08 13.69
N THR A 38 9.43 16.22 12.37
CA THR A 38 8.31 16.38 11.44
C THR A 38 7.52 15.07 11.32
N VAL A 39 6.20 15.14 11.49
CA VAL A 39 5.30 14.00 11.31
C VAL A 39 4.79 13.98 9.87
N ARG A 40 5.15 12.95 9.10
CA ARG A 40 4.67 12.74 7.74
C ARG A 40 3.64 11.61 7.69
N LYS A 41 2.58 11.81 6.91
CA LYS A 41 1.68 10.73 6.47
C LYS A 41 2.31 10.07 5.25
N LEU A 42 2.22 8.74 5.20
CA LEU A 42 2.91 7.92 4.23
C LEU A 42 1.96 6.93 3.56
N ASP A 43 2.24 6.66 2.30
CA ASP A 43 1.90 5.43 1.62
C ASP A 43 3.16 4.73 1.10
N LEU A 44 3.00 3.55 0.50
CA LEU A 44 4.12 2.79 -0.05
C LEU A 44 4.87 3.54 -1.18
N VAL A 45 4.18 4.42 -1.92
CA VAL A 45 4.82 5.17 -3.01
C VAL A 45 5.77 6.22 -2.44
N ASN A 46 5.46 6.84 -1.30
CA ASN A 46 6.39 7.74 -0.63
C ASN A 46 7.72 7.05 -0.30
N ALA A 47 7.69 5.82 0.25
CA ALA A 47 8.92 5.09 0.54
C ALA A 47 9.75 4.82 -0.73
N ILE A 48 9.09 4.46 -1.84
CA ILE A 48 9.78 4.20 -3.11
C ILE A 48 10.36 5.48 -3.72
N SER A 49 9.59 6.58 -3.71
CA SER A 49 10.02 7.87 -4.26
C SER A 49 11.12 8.51 -3.42
N ASP A 50 11.00 8.49 -2.09
CA ASP A 50 11.98 9.10 -1.19
C ASP A 50 13.31 8.31 -1.21
N ALA A 51 13.27 6.99 -1.42
CA ALA A 51 14.48 6.16 -1.50
C ALA A 51 15.43 6.51 -2.67
N VAL A 52 14.96 7.26 -3.67
CA VAL A 52 15.79 7.76 -4.78
C VAL A 52 16.04 9.26 -4.72
N ASP A 53 15.57 9.93 -3.66
CA ASP A 53 15.74 11.36 -3.44
C ASP A 53 16.98 11.61 -2.57
N GLU A 54 18.05 12.16 -3.18
CA GLU A 54 19.31 12.49 -2.49
C GLU A 54 19.14 13.54 -1.38
N SER A 55 18.00 14.23 -1.30
CA SER A 55 17.71 15.20 -0.25
C SER A 55 17.17 14.57 1.04
N VAL A 56 16.81 13.29 1.02
CA VAL A 56 16.30 12.57 2.20
C VAL A 56 17.45 11.79 2.84
N SER A 57 17.60 11.93 4.16
CA SER A 57 18.68 11.26 4.88
C SER A 57 18.44 9.74 4.98
N ASP A 58 19.52 8.95 5.01
CA ASP A 58 19.42 7.50 5.18
C ASP A 58 18.64 7.10 6.45
N GLU A 59 18.78 7.89 7.53
CA GLU A 59 18.05 7.66 8.78
C GLU A 59 16.54 7.93 8.62
N ASP A 60 16.16 8.99 7.89
CA ASP A 60 14.76 9.28 7.59
C ASP A 60 14.15 8.24 6.65
N ILE A 61 14.91 7.76 5.65
CA ILE A 61 14.47 6.67 4.76
C ILE A 61 14.18 5.39 5.53
N LEU A 62 15.05 5.00 6.45
CA LEU A 62 14.83 3.84 7.31
C LEU A 62 13.53 3.98 8.11
N ARG A 63 13.29 5.16 8.71
CA ARG A 63 12.04 5.42 9.45
C ARG A 63 10.82 5.42 8.55
N ILE A 64 10.93 5.95 7.33
CA ILE A 64 9.84 5.94 6.35
C ILE A 64 9.51 4.50 5.93
N GLU A 65 10.52 3.68 5.62
CA GLU A 65 10.37 2.28 5.21
C GLU A 65 9.64 1.45 6.29
N GLU A 66 10.11 1.54 7.54
CA GLU A 66 9.54 0.80 8.67
C GLU A 66 8.07 1.17 8.96
N ASN A 67 7.63 2.38 8.58
CA ASN A 67 6.30 2.89 8.90
C ASN A 67 5.36 3.00 7.69
N ALA A 68 5.81 2.70 6.47
CA ALA A 68 5.01 2.83 5.25
C ALA A 68 3.87 1.79 5.16
N CYS A 69 4.04 0.63 5.80
CA CYS A 69 3.08 -0.49 5.78
C CYS A 69 2.69 -0.90 7.21
N PRO A 70 1.83 -0.13 7.90
CA PRO A 70 1.58 -0.32 9.34
C PRO A 70 0.67 -1.51 9.67
N THR A 71 -0.18 -1.96 8.74
CA THR A 71 -1.14 -3.04 8.95
C THR A 71 -1.23 -3.97 7.75
N CYS A 72 -1.85 -5.15 7.93
CA CYS A 72 -2.20 -6.03 6.83
C CYS A 72 -3.22 -5.36 5.90
N GLY A 73 -3.11 -5.59 4.59
CA GLY A 73 -4.08 -5.11 3.60
C GLY A 73 -3.47 -4.86 2.21
N SER A 74 -4.27 -4.42 1.24
CA SER A 74 -3.75 -3.81 0.01
C SER A 74 -3.14 -2.43 0.28
N CYS A 75 -2.35 -1.91 -0.67
CA CYS A 75 -1.85 -0.54 -0.61
C CYS A 75 -2.98 0.45 -0.28
N SER A 76 -2.71 1.44 0.57
CA SER A 76 -3.73 2.35 1.14
C SER A 76 -4.27 3.40 0.14
N GLY A 77 -3.58 3.64 -0.97
CA GLY A 77 -4.00 4.59 -2.02
C GLY A 77 -5.02 4.01 -3.02
N MET A 78 -5.52 4.86 -3.92
CA MET A 78 -6.41 4.47 -5.03
C MET A 78 -5.61 3.83 -6.18
N PHE A 79 -5.12 2.61 -5.94
CA PHE A 79 -4.41 1.77 -6.91
C PHE A 79 -5.27 0.58 -7.36
N THR A 80 -4.72 -0.31 -8.19
CA THR A 80 -5.46 -1.44 -8.80
C THR A 80 -6.24 -2.29 -7.81
N ALA A 81 -5.72 -2.50 -6.60
CA ALA A 81 -6.39 -3.31 -5.58
C ALA A 81 -7.65 -2.65 -5.00
N ASN A 82 -7.77 -1.32 -5.07
CA ASN A 82 -8.85 -0.53 -4.45
C ASN A 82 -9.74 0.22 -5.46
N SER A 83 -9.34 0.27 -6.74
CA SER A 83 -10.16 0.79 -7.86
C SER A 83 -11.17 -0.26 -8.33
#